data_AF-A0A6S6SYQ9-F1
#
_entry.id   AF-A0A6S6SYQ9-F1
#
_cell.length_a   1.000
_cell.length_b   1.000
_cell.length_c   1.000
_cell.angle_alpha   90.00
_cell.angle_beta   90.00
_cell.angle_gamma   90.00
#
_symmetry.space_group_name_H-M   'P 1'
#
loop_
_entity.id
_entity.type
_entity.pdbx_description
1 polymer ?
#
loop_
_entity_poly.entity_id
_entity_poly.type
_entity_poly.pdbx_seq_one_letter_code
_entity_poly.pdbx_strand_id
1 'polypeptide(L)'
;MKWKKWLENWDMTSLKIKTPFLDMEFKPQEADKAAAWDLYIELLTRITTQPLPKEHGDEQTALNSVFALFALTRDVLKKHGRDAEEFSKIAIVVLNQVIRPFTAKWHKESIESAFENGDKCNEFREELKKLQLILGIYTQMLSDMAGVEDLTRLEDI
;
A
#
# COMPACT_ATOMS: atom_id res chain seq x y z
N MET A 1 19.06 -12.72 3.09
CA MET A 1 18.23 -12.44 4.29
C MET A 1 16.91 -13.16 4.09
N LYS A 2 16.33 -13.82 5.10
CA LYS A 2 15.03 -14.49 4.93
C LYS A 2 13.87 -13.49 4.77
N TRP A 3 12.83 -13.89 4.05
CA TRP A 3 11.56 -13.15 3.92
C TRP A 3 10.96 -12.75 5.27
N LYS A 4 10.90 -13.68 6.22
CA LYS A 4 10.43 -13.38 7.57
C LYS A 4 11.21 -12.24 8.22
N LYS A 5 12.54 -12.28 8.10
CA LYS A 5 13.42 -11.27 8.69
C LYS A 5 13.28 -9.92 8.00
N TRP A 6 13.07 -9.90 6.68
CA TRP A 6 12.77 -8.67 5.96
C TRP A 6 11.48 -8.03 6.47
N LEU A 7 10.39 -8.80 6.63
CA LEU A 7 9.12 -8.27 7.19
C LEU A 7 9.25 -7.77 8.63
N GLU A 8 10.06 -8.44 9.45
CA GLU A 8 10.36 -8.00 10.83
C GLU A 8 11.05 -6.63 10.86
N ASN A 9 11.90 -6.31 9.88
CA ASN A 9 12.57 -5.00 9.83
C ASN A 9 11.60 -3.84 9.56
N TRP A 10 10.40 -4.13 9.06
CA TRP A 10 9.37 -3.16 8.70
C TRP A 10 8.14 -3.23 9.62
N ASP A 11 8.19 -4.03 10.69
CA ASP A 11 7.04 -4.31 11.57
C ASP A 11 5.79 -4.88 10.83
N MET A 12 5.98 -5.46 9.63
CA MET A 12 4.92 -6.02 8.79
C MET A 12 4.64 -7.50 9.08
N THR A 13 4.91 -7.94 10.31
CA THR A 13 4.78 -9.34 10.75
C THR A 13 3.32 -9.80 10.90
N SER A 14 2.37 -8.86 10.93
CA SER A 14 0.93 -9.14 10.96
C SER A 14 0.38 -9.69 9.64
N LEU A 15 1.13 -9.54 8.54
CA LEU A 15 0.75 -10.07 7.23
C LEU A 15 0.77 -11.60 7.24
N LYS A 16 -0.34 -12.20 6.82
CA LYS A 16 -0.50 -13.66 6.78
C LYS A 16 0.14 -14.21 5.51
N ILE A 17 1.40 -14.63 5.60
CA ILE A 17 2.13 -15.30 4.53
C ILE A 17 2.39 -16.76 4.92
N LYS A 18 2.23 -17.70 3.98
CA LYS A 18 2.44 -19.13 4.27
C LYS A 18 3.91 -19.39 4.63
N THR A 19 4.14 -20.29 5.59
CA THR A 19 5.47 -20.65 6.11
C THR A 19 6.52 -20.95 5.04
N PRO A 20 6.22 -21.72 3.96
CA PRO A 20 7.22 -21.99 2.93
C PRO A 20 7.80 -20.73 2.28
N PHE A 21 7.00 -19.67 2.10
CA PHE A 21 7.49 -18.40 1.54
C PHE A 21 8.27 -17.59 2.59
N LEU A 22 7.87 -17.63 3.86
CA LEU A 22 8.55 -16.91 4.94
C LEU A 22 9.99 -17.41 5.17
N ASP A 23 10.24 -18.70 4.91
CA ASP A 23 11.56 -19.31 5.04
C ASP A 23 12.46 -19.14 3.82
N MET A 24 11.94 -18.64 2.69
CA MET A 24 12.73 -18.36 1.49
C MET A 24 13.72 -17.20 1.73
N GLU A 25 14.83 -17.23 1.01
CA GLU A 25 15.72 -16.07 0.89
C GLU A 25 14.99 -14.96 0.14
N PHE A 26 14.96 -13.77 0.74
CA PHE A 26 14.56 -12.53 0.09
C PHE A 26 15.71 -12.05 -0.79
N LYS A 27 15.52 -12.13 -2.11
CA LYS A 27 16.53 -11.73 -3.09
C LYS A 27 15.89 -11.05 -4.30
N PRO A 28 15.53 -9.75 -4.18
CA PRO A 28 14.99 -8.98 -5.29
C PRO A 28 15.90 -9.00 -6.52
N GLN A 29 15.34 -9.30 -7.67
CA GLN A 29 16.01 -9.25 -8.97
C GLN A 29 15.78 -7.89 -9.64
N GLU A 30 16.41 -7.66 -10.78
CA GLU A 30 16.27 -6.38 -11.50
C GLU A 30 14.81 -6.08 -11.89
N ALA A 31 14.03 -7.11 -12.23
CA ALA A 31 12.60 -6.95 -12.49
C ALA A 31 11.80 -6.56 -11.23
N ASP A 32 12.14 -7.10 -10.06
CA ASP A 32 11.54 -6.69 -8.78
C ASP A 32 11.85 -5.23 -8.47
N LYS A 33 13.12 -4.82 -8.65
CA LYS A 33 13.55 -3.45 -8.41
C LYS A 33 12.81 -2.46 -9.31
N ALA A 34 12.70 -2.79 -10.60
CA ALA A 34 11.99 -1.95 -11.56
C ALA A 34 10.49 -1.87 -11.27
N ALA A 35 9.86 -2.99 -10.87
CA ALA A 35 8.47 -3.02 -10.45
C ALA A 35 8.23 -2.22 -9.15
N ALA A 36 9.13 -2.36 -8.20
CA ALA A 36 9.09 -1.63 -6.95
C ALA A 36 9.22 -0.13 -7.17
N TRP A 37 10.14 0.31 -8.05
CA TRP A 37 10.28 1.70 -8.47
C TRP A 37 8.99 2.26 -9.09
N ASP A 38 8.39 1.54 -10.06
CA ASP A 38 7.17 1.99 -10.72
C ASP A 38 6.03 2.24 -9.71
N LEU A 39 5.81 1.31 -8.78
CA LEU A 39 4.75 1.45 -7.78
C LEU A 39 5.13 2.46 -6.67
N TYR A 40 6.40 2.57 -6.33
CA TYR A 40 6.92 3.52 -5.35
C TYR A 40 6.58 4.96 -5.75
N ILE A 41 6.82 5.34 -7.01
CA ILE A 41 6.51 6.69 -7.52
C ILE A 41 5.01 6.99 -7.48
N GLU A 42 4.18 6.00 -7.84
CA GLU A 42 2.73 6.12 -7.72
C GLU A 42 2.32 6.35 -6.26
N LEU A 43 2.88 5.61 -5.31
CA LEU A 43 2.54 5.77 -3.90
C LEU A 43 3.06 7.08 -3.31
N LEU A 44 4.25 7.55 -3.66
CA LEU A 44 4.82 8.81 -3.13
C LEU A 44 3.96 10.04 -3.42
N THR A 45 3.29 10.06 -4.58
CA THR A 45 2.65 11.26 -5.12
C THR A 45 1.13 11.29 -4.92
N ARG A 46 0.58 10.30 -4.20
CA ARG A 46 -0.86 10.13 -4.02
C ARG A 46 -1.33 10.48 -2.61
N ILE A 47 -2.59 10.90 -2.51
CA ILE A 47 -3.33 11.08 -1.25
C ILE A 47 -3.37 9.79 -0.41
N THR A 48 -3.13 8.61 -1.00
CA THR A 48 -3.05 7.34 -0.28
C THR A 48 -1.90 7.24 0.71
N THR A 49 -0.89 8.12 0.59
CA THR A 49 0.25 8.21 1.51
C THR A 49 0.40 9.63 2.08
N GLN A 50 -0.13 10.65 1.40
CA GLN A 50 -0.13 12.03 1.88
C GLN A 50 -1.34 12.33 2.76
N PRO A 51 -1.15 12.88 3.99
CA PRO A 51 -2.25 13.21 4.89
C PRO A 51 -3.25 14.16 4.21
N LEU A 52 -4.53 13.84 4.32
CA LEU A 52 -5.58 14.76 3.91
C LEU A 52 -5.98 15.61 5.14
N PRO A 53 -5.74 16.94 5.13
CA PRO A 53 -6.19 17.81 6.22
C PRO A 53 -7.69 17.63 6.46
N LYS A 54 -8.15 17.76 7.71
CA LYS A 54 -9.56 17.56 8.05
C LYS A 54 -10.47 18.57 7.32
N GLU A 55 -9.92 19.72 6.99
CA GLU A 55 -10.57 20.87 6.37
C GLU A 55 -10.61 20.77 4.83
N HIS A 56 -9.91 19.80 4.23
CA HIS A 56 -9.73 19.70 2.79
C HIS A 56 -10.06 18.30 2.25
N GLY A 57 -10.47 18.27 0.98
CA GLY A 57 -10.88 17.07 0.25
C GLY A 57 -12.13 16.37 0.80
N ASP A 58 -12.57 15.35 0.08
CA ASP A 58 -13.76 14.57 0.41
C ASP A 58 -13.43 13.07 0.48
N GLU A 59 -14.22 12.35 1.27
CA GLU A 59 -14.05 10.93 1.56
C GLU A 59 -14.23 10.06 0.32
N GLN A 60 -15.09 10.47 -0.63
CA GLN A 60 -15.32 9.74 -1.87
C GLN A 60 -14.07 9.76 -2.76
N THR A 61 -13.43 10.92 -2.92
CA THR A 61 -12.18 11.07 -3.66
C THR A 61 -11.06 10.27 -3.00
N ALA A 62 -10.97 10.29 -1.67
CA ALA A 62 -9.99 9.48 -0.95
C ALA A 62 -10.21 7.97 -1.15
N LEU A 63 -11.47 7.50 -1.05
CA LEU A 63 -11.82 6.11 -1.30
C LEU A 63 -11.48 5.69 -2.74
N ASN A 64 -11.78 6.54 -3.72
CA ASN A 64 -11.45 6.30 -5.13
C ASN A 64 -9.94 6.19 -5.34
N SER A 65 -9.15 7.04 -4.67
CA SER A 65 -7.68 7.00 -4.73
C SER A 65 -7.11 5.69 -4.18
N VAL A 66 -7.63 5.22 -3.03
CA VAL A 66 -7.25 3.91 -2.45
C VAL A 66 -7.65 2.76 -3.38
N PHE A 67 -8.85 2.81 -3.96
CA PHE A 67 -9.33 1.79 -4.89
C PHE A 67 -8.49 1.71 -6.17
N ALA A 68 -8.00 2.85 -6.68
CA ALA A 68 -7.16 2.91 -7.88
C ALA A 68 -5.87 2.08 -7.76
N LEU A 69 -5.36 1.84 -6.54
CA LEU A 69 -4.18 1.00 -6.29
C LEU A 69 -4.34 -0.42 -6.85
N PHE A 70 -5.56 -0.98 -6.89
CA PHE A 70 -5.76 -2.29 -7.50
C PHE A 70 -5.44 -2.32 -8.99
N ALA A 71 -5.80 -1.27 -9.74
CA ALA A 71 -5.52 -1.21 -11.16
C ALA A 71 -4.02 -0.97 -11.39
N LEU A 72 -3.45 0.03 -10.71
CA LEU A 72 -2.04 0.40 -10.81
C LEU A 72 -1.11 -0.77 -10.50
N THR A 73 -1.31 -1.43 -9.36
CA THR A 73 -0.49 -2.57 -8.99
C THR A 73 -0.63 -3.73 -9.98
N ARG A 74 -1.84 -3.99 -10.52
CA ARG A 74 -2.00 -5.02 -11.56
C ARG A 74 -1.28 -4.67 -12.85
N ASP A 75 -1.25 -3.40 -13.23
CA ASP A 75 -0.56 -2.96 -14.43
C ASP A 75 0.96 -3.08 -14.26
N VAL A 76 1.50 -2.73 -13.09
CA VAL A 76 2.91 -2.98 -12.73
C VAL A 76 3.23 -4.49 -12.78
N LEU A 77 2.39 -5.34 -12.17
CA LEU A 77 2.58 -6.80 -12.19
C LEU A 77 2.56 -7.38 -13.62
N LYS A 78 1.67 -6.90 -14.48
CA LYS A 78 1.59 -7.34 -15.88
C LYS A 78 2.77 -6.84 -16.72
N LYS A 79 3.22 -5.61 -16.46
CA LYS A 79 4.34 -4.97 -17.18
C LYS A 79 5.66 -5.70 -16.95
N HIS A 80 5.97 -6.04 -15.70
CA HIS A 80 7.21 -6.73 -15.33
C HIS A 80 7.11 -8.25 -15.36
N GLY A 81 5.87 -8.77 -15.36
CA GLY A 81 5.59 -10.18 -15.56
C GLY A 81 6.13 -11.07 -14.43
N ARG A 82 6.36 -12.34 -14.76
CA ARG A 82 6.72 -13.38 -13.79
C ARG A 82 8.10 -13.22 -13.15
N ASP A 83 8.95 -12.38 -13.72
CA ASP A 83 10.33 -12.21 -13.26
C ASP A 83 10.42 -11.27 -12.04
N ALA A 84 9.37 -10.48 -11.76
CA ALA A 84 9.22 -9.67 -10.55
C ALA A 84 8.57 -10.48 -9.41
N GLU A 85 9.21 -11.60 -9.03
CA GLU A 85 8.65 -12.58 -8.09
C GLU A 85 8.47 -12.03 -6.67
N GLU A 86 9.48 -11.36 -6.12
CA GLU A 86 9.48 -10.87 -4.75
C GLU A 86 8.52 -9.68 -4.58
N PHE A 87 8.53 -8.77 -5.55
CA PHE A 87 7.54 -7.70 -5.66
C PHE A 87 6.12 -8.28 -5.74
N SER A 88 5.91 -9.30 -6.58
CA SER A 88 4.59 -9.93 -6.75
C SER A 88 4.03 -10.49 -5.44
N LYS A 89 4.87 -11.18 -4.65
CA LYS A 89 4.47 -11.74 -3.36
C LYS A 89 3.96 -10.65 -2.41
N ILE A 90 4.73 -9.57 -2.21
CA ILE A 90 4.35 -8.53 -1.27
C ILE A 90 3.15 -7.70 -1.79
N ALA A 91 3.13 -7.35 -3.07
CA ALA A 91 2.07 -6.55 -3.68
C ALA A 91 0.70 -7.25 -3.58
N ILE A 92 0.63 -8.55 -3.88
CA ILE A 92 -0.61 -9.33 -3.79
C ILE A 92 -1.10 -9.41 -2.33
N VAL A 93 -0.17 -9.57 -1.38
CA VAL A 93 -0.50 -9.63 0.04
C VAL A 93 -1.06 -8.30 0.53
N VAL A 94 -0.42 -7.17 0.21
CA VAL A 94 -0.88 -5.83 0.59
C VAL A 94 -2.23 -5.50 -0.03
N LEU A 95 -2.43 -5.75 -1.33
CA LEU A 95 -3.72 -5.52 -1.99
C LEU A 95 -4.87 -6.28 -1.29
N ASN A 96 -4.64 -7.53 -0.91
CA ASN A 96 -5.71 -8.39 -0.39
C ASN A 96 -5.92 -8.30 1.12
N GLN A 97 -4.88 -8.06 1.90
CA GLN A 97 -4.96 -8.07 3.36
C GLN A 97 -5.04 -6.67 3.96
N VAL A 98 -4.54 -5.65 3.26
CA VAL A 98 -4.51 -4.26 3.76
C VAL A 98 -5.55 -3.41 3.03
N ILE A 99 -5.49 -3.36 1.69
CA ILE A 99 -6.33 -2.43 0.90
C ILE A 99 -7.76 -2.97 0.71
N ARG A 100 -7.92 -4.27 0.44
CA ARG A 100 -9.24 -4.88 0.19
C ARG A 100 -10.23 -4.73 1.36
N PRO A 101 -9.87 -5.00 2.63
CA PRO A 101 -10.84 -4.85 3.73
C PRO A 101 -11.35 -3.41 3.87
N PHE A 102 -10.45 -2.43 3.75
CA PHE A 102 -10.81 -1.02 3.80
C PHE A 102 -11.77 -0.64 2.67
N THR A 103 -11.40 -0.93 1.43
CA THR A 103 -12.22 -0.61 0.24
C THR A 103 -13.54 -1.36 0.24
N ALA A 104 -13.58 -2.62 0.68
CA ALA A 104 -14.83 -3.39 0.75
C ALA A 104 -15.84 -2.81 1.75
N LYS A 105 -15.37 -2.40 2.95
CA LYS A 105 -16.21 -1.73 3.94
C LYS A 105 -16.74 -0.41 3.38
N TRP A 106 -15.84 0.48 2.98
CA TRP A 106 -16.20 1.85 2.65
C TRP A 106 -16.89 2.00 1.30
N HIS A 107 -16.69 1.07 0.37
CA HIS A 107 -17.51 1.01 -0.84
C HIS A 107 -18.98 0.76 -0.50
N LYS A 108 -19.27 -0.21 0.39
CA LYS A 108 -20.66 -0.46 0.81
C LYS A 108 -21.25 0.76 1.53
N GLU A 109 -20.53 1.32 2.50
CA GLU A 109 -20.97 2.49 3.26
C GLU A 109 -21.18 3.70 2.33
N SER A 110 -20.34 3.90 1.32
CA SER A 110 -20.50 5.01 0.35
C SER A 110 -21.80 4.92 -0.46
N ILE A 111 -22.22 3.70 -0.82
CA ILE A 111 -23.50 3.47 -1.52
C ILE A 111 -24.70 3.76 -0.60
N GLU A 112 -24.51 3.60 0.71
CA GLU A 112 -25.51 3.91 1.74
C GLU A 112 -25.45 5.38 2.19
N SER A 113 -24.88 6.28 1.38
CA SER A 113 -24.72 7.72 1.66
C SER A 113 -23.97 8.03 2.96
N ALA A 114 -23.04 7.17 3.40
CA ALA A 114 -22.29 7.38 4.64
C ALA A 114 -21.53 8.73 4.67
N PHE A 115 -21.12 9.27 3.52
CA PHE A 115 -20.39 10.54 3.45
C PHE A 115 -21.27 11.79 3.58
N GLU A 116 -22.59 11.62 3.74
CA GLU A 116 -23.50 12.69 4.17
C GLU A 116 -23.62 12.77 5.70
N ASN A 117 -23.07 11.79 6.42
CA ASN A 117 -23.11 11.70 7.88
C ASN A 117 -21.74 12.04 8.48
N GLY A 118 -21.67 13.11 9.27
CA GLY A 118 -20.43 13.57 9.89
C GLY A 118 -19.72 12.54 10.77
N ASP A 119 -20.46 11.68 11.50
CA ASP A 119 -19.86 10.63 12.33
C ASP A 119 -19.18 9.57 11.46
N LYS A 120 -19.80 9.22 10.32
CA LYS A 120 -19.24 8.28 9.35
C LYS A 120 -18.05 8.87 8.60
N CYS A 121 -18.07 10.15 8.26
CA CYS A 121 -16.90 10.84 7.71
C CYS A 121 -15.73 10.82 8.69
N ASN A 122 -15.98 11.08 9.98
CA ASN A 122 -14.96 11.00 11.02
C ASN A 122 -14.40 9.57 11.16
N GLU A 123 -15.27 8.55 11.17
CA GLU A 123 -14.87 7.15 11.20
C GLU A 123 -13.99 6.79 9.98
N PHE A 124 -14.40 7.21 8.77
CA PHE A 124 -13.62 7.02 7.54
C PHE A 124 -12.23 7.64 7.65
N ARG A 125 -12.15 8.90 8.09
CA ARG A 125 -10.86 9.62 8.18
C ARG A 125 -9.93 8.98 9.21
N GLU A 126 -10.44 8.51 10.33
CA GLU A 126 -9.61 7.81 11.33
C GLU A 126 -9.12 6.44 10.84
N GLU A 127 -9.94 5.71 10.09
CA GLU A 127 -9.48 4.46 9.45
C GLU A 127 -8.51 4.72 8.28
N LEU A 128 -8.73 5.78 7.51
CA LEU A 128 -7.84 6.18 6.42
C LEU A 128 -6.46 6.53 6.96
N LYS A 129 -6.35 7.27 8.07
CA LYS A 129 -5.05 7.57 8.70
C LYS A 129 -4.28 6.30 9.09
N LYS A 130 -4.97 5.31 9.65
CA LYS A 130 -4.36 4.01 9.99
C LYS A 130 -3.89 3.27 8.75
N LEU A 131 -4.68 3.31 7.67
CA LEU A 131 -4.30 2.75 6.38
C LEU A 131 -3.08 3.48 5.80
N GLN A 132 -3.06 4.81 5.83
CA GLN A 132 -1.96 5.65 5.34
C GLN A 132 -0.65 5.34 6.07
N LEU A 133 -0.68 5.10 7.39
CA LEU A 133 0.50 4.67 8.13
C LEU A 133 1.09 3.35 7.58
N ILE A 134 0.23 2.35 7.33
CA ILE A 134 0.66 1.06 6.79
C ILE A 134 1.15 1.20 5.34
N LEU A 135 0.46 2.01 4.52
CA LEU A 135 0.87 2.29 3.15
C LEU A 135 2.16 3.10 3.07
N GLY A 136 2.42 3.97 4.05
CA GLY A 136 3.70 4.66 4.21
C GLY A 136 4.83 3.65 4.42
N ILE A 137 4.69 2.73 5.37
CA ILE A 137 5.67 1.64 5.57
C ILE A 137 5.85 0.82 4.29
N TYR A 138 4.76 0.46 3.62
CA TYR A 138 4.84 -0.27 2.35
C TYR A 138 5.59 0.53 1.26
N THR A 139 5.41 1.84 1.22
CA THR A 139 6.13 2.72 0.27
C THR A 139 7.64 2.70 0.54
N GLN A 140 8.05 2.73 1.80
CA GLN A 140 9.46 2.60 2.19
C GLN A 140 10.04 1.20 1.88
N MET A 141 9.23 0.15 2.04
CA MET A 141 9.62 -1.20 1.61
C MET A 141 9.89 -1.27 0.10
N LEU A 142 9.15 -0.51 -0.71
CA LEU A 142 9.34 -0.45 -2.15
C LEU A 142 10.62 0.31 -2.53
N SER A 143 10.97 1.41 -1.84
CA SER A 143 12.25 2.10 -2.09
C SER A 143 13.45 1.24 -1.71
N ASP A 144 13.40 0.53 -0.58
CA ASP A 144 14.41 -0.47 -0.18
C ASP A 144 14.54 -1.58 -1.22
N MET A 145 13.41 -2.15 -1.65
CA MET A 145 13.40 -3.19 -2.69
C MET A 145 13.97 -2.66 -4.02
N ALA A 146 13.66 -1.42 -4.40
CA ALA A 146 14.17 -0.78 -5.61
C ALA A 146 15.66 -0.40 -5.51
N GLY A 147 16.21 -0.31 -4.29
CA GLY A 147 17.58 0.14 -4.05
C GLY A 147 17.77 1.63 -4.31
N VAL A 148 16.75 2.45 -4.04
CA VAL A 148 16.76 3.91 -4.22
C VAL A 148 16.68 4.62 -2.87
N GLU A 149 17.05 5.91 -2.84
CA GLU A 149 16.86 6.74 -1.66
C GLU A 149 15.38 6.85 -1.29
N ASP A 150 15.07 6.73 0.00
CA ASP A 150 13.69 6.83 0.49
C ASP A 150 13.26 8.29 0.67
N LEU A 151 12.41 8.74 -0.24
CA LEU A 151 11.75 10.05 -0.26
C LEU A 151 10.37 10.06 0.43
N THR A 152 9.93 8.97 1.08
CA THR A 152 8.57 8.87 1.66
C THR A 152 8.28 9.96 2.69
N ARG A 153 9.31 10.46 3.37
CA ARG A 153 9.22 11.48 4.43
C ARG A 153 10.04 12.73 4.11
N LEU A 154 10.23 13.02 2.82
CA LEU A 154 11.05 14.14 2.37
C LEU A 154 10.55 15.50 2.90
N GLU A 155 9.23 15.62 3.12
CA GLU A 155 8.55 16.86 3.52
C GLU A 155 8.13 16.88 5.01
N ASP A 156 8.49 15.84 5.78
CA ASP A 156 8.20 15.81 7.23
C ASP A 156 9.06 16.87 7.95
N ILE A 157 8.40 17.80 8.65
CA ILE A 157 9.04 18.87 9.45
C ILE A 157 9.07 18.49 10.93
#